data_AF-A0A538PQ47-F1
#
_entry.id   AF-A0A538PQ47-F1
#
_cell.length_a   1.000
_cell.length_b   1.000
_cell.length_c   1.000
_cell.angle_alpha   90.00
_cell.angle_beta   90.00
_cell.angle_gamma   90.00
#
_symmetry.space_group_name_H-M   'P 1'
#
loop_
_entity.id
_entity.type
_entity.pdbx_description
1 polymer ?
#
loop_
_entity_poly.entity_id
_entity_poly.type
_entity_poly.pdbx_seq_one_letter_code
_entity_poly.pdbx_strand_id
1 'polypeptide(L)'
;MLDRGLRVTGVGTSDSHHLIGDEPGYARTLLYVGAGKDVPGGFSRDDVIAAIRGHRAITTNAPFLEMTVGDHRIGDTVVAPGGGVDVAIRVRAPAWARVDHLVLYANSQVVASQVIPDSQGTDYATRIHLSLAKDSWIVAEATGSGNMFPAVTPTEFPPLDATMIIKALSVGLDLSSLPLTAKLKPPRVHIQTPLAITNPIWIDVDGNGWTSPRPPLRRAPVAPARPPDVRARFDALPEVSP
;
A
#
# COMPACT_ATOMS: atom_id res chain seq x y z
N MET A 1 6.01 9.09 10.38
CA MET A 1 6.79 8.14 11.22
C MET A 1 8.21 7.98 10.68
N LEU A 2 8.38 7.79 9.37
CA LEU A 2 9.70 7.70 8.70
C LEU A 2 10.61 8.92 9.01
N ASP A 3 10.05 10.14 8.98
CA ASP A 3 10.79 11.36 9.36
C ASP A 3 11.45 11.32 10.74
N ARG A 4 10.94 10.49 11.66
CA ARG A 4 11.44 10.37 13.03
C ARG A 4 12.25 9.09 13.24
N GLY A 5 12.75 8.49 12.17
CA GLY A 5 13.67 7.36 12.21
C GLY A 5 13.02 5.99 12.40
N LEU A 6 11.69 5.91 12.34
CA LEU A 6 11.01 4.62 12.40
C LEU A 6 11.18 3.91 11.06
N ARG A 7 11.93 2.81 11.04
CA ARG A 7 12.07 1.90 9.89
C ARG A 7 11.12 0.72 10.06
N VAL A 8 9.93 0.84 9.50
CA VAL A 8 8.89 -0.20 9.53
C VAL A 8 8.52 -0.61 8.11
N THR A 9 8.20 -1.90 7.95
CA THR A 9 7.73 -2.42 6.67
C THR A 9 6.26 -2.08 6.52
N GLY A 10 5.95 -1.19 5.59
CA GLY A 10 4.59 -0.96 5.12
C GLY A 10 4.05 -2.22 4.46
N VAL A 11 2.87 -2.64 4.89
CA VAL A 11 2.12 -3.78 4.35
C VAL A 11 0.66 -3.35 4.12
N GLY A 12 -0.06 -4.11 3.32
CA GLY A 12 -1.46 -3.91 3.02
C GLY A 12 -2.16 -5.25 2.80
N THR A 13 -3.40 -5.32 3.25
CA THR A 13 -4.25 -6.51 3.20
C THR A 13 -5.68 -6.05 2.88
N SER A 14 -6.46 -6.95 2.28
CA SER A 14 -7.88 -6.73 2.05
C SER A 14 -8.72 -6.78 3.32
N ASP A 15 -8.20 -7.42 4.39
CA ASP A 15 -8.94 -7.67 5.63
C ASP A 15 -10.33 -8.28 5.39
N SER A 16 -10.36 -9.27 4.49
CA SER A 16 -11.59 -9.82 3.95
C SER A 16 -12.36 -10.62 4.98
N HIS A 17 -13.65 -10.31 5.13
CA HIS A 17 -14.59 -11.04 5.97
C HIS A 17 -15.71 -11.72 5.15
N HIS A 18 -15.79 -11.42 3.84
CA HIS A 18 -16.80 -11.93 2.92
C HIS A 18 -16.18 -12.26 1.54
N LEU A 19 -16.83 -13.13 0.77
CA LEU A 19 -16.38 -13.50 -0.58
C LEU A 19 -16.72 -12.46 -1.64
N ILE A 20 -17.76 -11.64 -1.42
CA ILE A 20 -18.27 -10.63 -2.36
C ILE A 20 -18.38 -9.31 -1.62
N GLY A 21 -17.83 -8.23 -2.20
CA GLY A 21 -17.82 -6.89 -1.60
C GLY A 21 -16.71 -6.64 -0.57
N ASP A 22 -15.97 -7.68 -0.19
CA ASP A 22 -14.73 -7.65 0.61
C ASP A 22 -13.71 -8.66 0.01
N GLU A 23 -13.53 -8.69 -1.31
CA GLU A 23 -12.88 -9.78 -2.03
C GLU A 23 -11.45 -10.11 -1.50
N PRO A 24 -11.16 -11.37 -1.12
CA PRO A 24 -9.82 -11.76 -0.67
C PRO A 24 -8.71 -11.36 -1.63
N GLY A 25 -7.71 -10.66 -1.09
CA GLY A 25 -6.50 -10.30 -1.81
C GLY A 25 -6.66 -9.13 -2.78
N TYR A 26 -7.78 -8.39 -2.77
CA TYR A 26 -7.89 -7.18 -3.59
C TYR A 26 -6.76 -6.21 -3.25
N ALA A 27 -6.59 -5.85 -1.97
CA ALA A 27 -5.37 -5.24 -1.43
C ALA A 27 -4.39 -6.33 -0.94
N ARG A 28 -3.11 -6.17 -1.29
CA ARG A 28 -2.08 -7.17 -1.04
C ARG A 28 -0.70 -6.54 -0.84
N THR A 29 0.19 -7.32 -0.26
CA THR A 29 1.62 -7.01 -0.19
C THR A 29 2.39 -7.91 -1.13
N LEU A 30 3.20 -7.32 -2.01
CA LEU A 30 4.14 -8.03 -2.86
C LEU A 30 5.53 -7.95 -2.23
N LEU A 31 6.17 -9.10 -2.03
CA LEU A 31 7.48 -9.21 -1.40
C LEU A 31 8.54 -9.60 -2.43
N TYR A 32 9.66 -8.89 -2.42
CA TYR A 32 10.82 -9.32 -3.17
C TYR A 32 11.58 -10.40 -2.39
N VAL A 33 11.39 -11.66 -2.78
CA VAL A 33 12.00 -12.83 -2.15
C VAL A 33 13.38 -13.17 -2.69
N GLY A 34 13.80 -12.55 -3.80
CA GLY A 34 15.09 -12.80 -4.45
C GLY A 34 14.97 -12.93 -5.96
N ALA A 35 16.06 -12.65 -6.68
CA ALA A 35 16.08 -12.79 -8.13
C ALA A 35 15.92 -14.28 -8.51
N GLY A 36 15.06 -14.57 -9.49
CA GLY A 36 14.80 -15.93 -9.96
C GLY A 36 14.01 -16.81 -8.99
N LYS A 37 13.59 -16.28 -7.84
CA LYS A 37 12.82 -17.03 -6.82
C LYS A 37 11.30 -16.94 -7.01
N ASP A 38 10.83 -16.08 -7.91
CA ASP A 38 9.42 -15.95 -8.29
C ASP A 38 9.00 -17.04 -9.29
N VAL A 39 9.09 -18.30 -8.83
CA VAL A 39 8.64 -19.50 -9.53
C VAL A 39 7.93 -20.41 -8.52
N PRO A 40 7.03 -21.32 -8.95
CA PRO A 40 6.40 -22.27 -8.04
C PRO A 40 7.45 -23.06 -7.22
N GLY A 41 7.42 -22.90 -5.89
CA GLY A 41 8.40 -23.53 -4.99
C GLY A 41 9.80 -22.89 -4.97
N GLY A 42 10.01 -21.74 -5.62
CA GLY A 42 11.32 -21.09 -5.78
C GLY A 42 11.83 -20.29 -4.57
N PHE A 43 11.01 -20.12 -3.53
CA PHE A 43 11.35 -19.36 -2.33
C PHE A 43 11.15 -20.17 -1.06
N SER A 44 11.95 -19.87 -0.04
CA SER A 44 11.85 -20.45 1.30
C SER A 44 11.08 -19.54 2.25
N ARG A 45 10.70 -20.08 3.41
CA ARG A 45 10.18 -19.29 4.53
C ARG A 45 11.16 -18.16 4.94
N ASP A 46 12.45 -18.46 4.97
CA ASP A 46 13.48 -17.49 5.38
C ASP A 46 13.61 -16.35 4.37
N ASP A 47 13.38 -16.60 3.08
CA ASP A 47 13.35 -15.55 2.06
C ASP A 47 12.22 -14.55 2.30
N VAL A 48 11.04 -15.04 2.69
CA VAL A 48 9.89 -14.18 3.05
C VAL A 48 10.21 -13.36 4.30
N ILE A 49 10.79 -13.98 5.33
CA ILE A 49 11.20 -13.28 6.56
C ILE A 49 12.26 -12.21 6.24
N ALA A 50 13.24 -12.55 5.41
CA ALA A 50 14.30 -11.63 4.99
C ALA A 50 13.74 -10.46 4.19
N ALA A 51 12.79 -10.70 3.27
CA ALA A 51 12.13 -9.65 2.50
C ALA A 51 11.38 -8.67 3.42
N ILE A 52 10.62 -9.19 4.40
CA ILE A 52 9.88 -8.36 5.36
C ILE A 52 10.86 -7.56 6.23
N ARG A 53 11.89 -8.20 6.79
CA ARG A 53 12.89 -7.53 7.65
C ARG A 53 13.71 -6.50 6.87
N GLY A 54 13.96 -6.75 5.59
CA GLY A 54 14.65 -5.85 4.68
C GLY A 54 13.75 -4.78 4.08
N HIS A 55 12.49 -4.64 4.51
CA HIS A 55 11.53 -3.67 3.99
C HIS A 55 11.29 -3.78 2.47
N ARG A 56 11.43 -4.97 1.90
CA ARG A 56 11.33 -5.21 0.45
C ARG A 56 9.91 -5.55 0.04
N ALA A 57 8.99 -4.64 0.34
CA ALA A 57 7.56 -4.84 0.14
C ALA A 57 6.89 -3.69 -0.61
N ILE A 58 5.92 -4.02 -1.47
CA ILE A 58 5.04 -3.08 -2.15
C ILE A 58 3.62 -3.33 -1.65
N THR A 59 2.92 -2.29 -1.24
CA THR A 59 1.49 -2.37 -0.94
C THR A 59 0.72 -1.98 -2.19
N THR A 60 -0.19 -2.81 -2.64
CA THR A 60 -0.92 -2.57 -3.89
C THR A 60 -2.30 -3.21 -3.87
N ASN A 61 -3.23 -2.66 -4.66
CA ASN A 61 -4.47 -3.35 -4.99
C ASN A 61 -4.55 -3.84 -6.46
N ALA A 62 -3.56 -3.53 -7.30
CA ALA A 62 -3.38 -4.11 -8.63
C ALA A 62 -2.03 -3.73 -9.28
N PRO A 63 -1.59 -2.46 -9.29
CA PRO A 63 -0.39 -2.07 -10.01
C PRO A 63 0.88 -2.64 -9.37
N PHE A 64 1.85 -3.02 -10.19
CA PHE A 64 3.19 -3.37 -9.78
C PHE A 64 4.10 -2.16 -9.96
N LEU A 65 4.56 -1.59 -8.84
CA LEU A 65 5.36 -0.38 -8.79
C LEU A 65 6.80 -0.71 -8.37
N GLU A 66 7.72 -0.63 -9.32
CA GLU A 66 9.14 -0.82 -9.12
C GLU A 66 9.82 0.54 -8.95
N MET A 67 10.72 0.63 -7.95
CA MET A 67 11.56 1.81 -7.72
C MET A 67 12.97 1.37 -7.35
N THR A 68 13.96 1.95 -8.03
CA THR A 68 15.39 1.66 -7.83
C THR A 68 16.23 2.93 -7.93
N VAL A 69 17.41 2.91 -7.31
CA VAL A 69 18.46 3.92 -7.48
C VAL A 69 19.77 3.17 -7.77
N GLY A 70 20.26 3.24 -9.01
CA GLY A 70 21.31 2.32 -9.47
C GLY A 70 20.86 0.85 -9.30
N ASP A 71 21.71 0.04 -8.65
CA ASP A 71 21.42 -1.37 -8.35
C ASP A 71 20.66 -1.58 -7.03
N HIS A 72 20.38 -0.50 -6.30
CA HIS A 72 19.67 -0.53 -5.02
C HIS A 72 18.16 -0.54 -5.22
N ARG A 73 17.47 -1.31 -4.37
CA ARG A 73 16.01 -1.44 -4.38
C ARG A 73 15.39 -0.92 -3.09
N ILE A 74 14.06 -0.91 -3.08
CA ILE A 74 13.27 -0.62 -1.87
C ILE A 74 13.80 -1.40 -0.65
N GLY A 75 13.94 -0.69 0.46
CA GLY A 75 14.51 -1.18 1.71
C GLY A 75 16.02 -1.00 1.86
N ASP A 76 16.77 -0.83 0.77
CA ASP A 76 18.22 -0.61 0.82
C ASP A 76 18.55 0.83 1.28
N THR A 77 19.82 1.04 1.69
CA THR A 77 20.40 2.37 1.90
C THR A 77 21.43 2.64 0.80
N VAL A 78 21.33 3.80 0.17
CA VAL A 78 22.21 4.28 -0.89
C VAL A 78 23.09 5.38 -0.33
N VAL A 79 24.40 5.25 -0.47
CA VAL A 79 25.35 6.33 -0.16
C VAL A 79 25.50 7.20 -1.40
N ALA A 80 25.06 8.46 -1.33
CA ALA A 80 25.01 9.39 -2.44
C ALA A 80 25.66 10.73 -2.05
N PRO A 81 27.02 10.79 -2.00
CA PRO A 81 27.74 11.99 -1.62
C PRO A 81 27.39 13.15 -2.56
N GLY A 82 26.99 14.29 -1.98
CA GLY A 82 26.52 15.44 -2.75
C GLY A 82 25.04 15.39 -3.14
N GLY A 83 24.33 14.30 -2.80
CA GLY A 83 22.86 14.24 -2.80
C GLY A 83 22.18 14.07 -4.17
N GLY A 84 22.96 13.96 -5.25
CA GLY A 84 22.45 13.66 -6.58
C GLY A 84 22.06 12.19 -6.70
N VAL A 85 20.78 11.90 -6.95
CA VAL A 85 20.30 10.54 -7.17
C VAL A 85 19.34 10.48 -8.37
N ASP A 86 19.50 9.45 -9.20
CA ASP A 86 18.58 9.13 -10.29
C ASP A 86 17.65 8.00 -9.85
N VAL A 87 16.38 8.33 -9.65
CA VAL A 87 15.35 7.38 -9.24
C VAL A 87 14.68 6.82 -10.50
N ALA A 88 14.89 5.54 -10.77
CA ALA A 88 14.20 4.83 -11.84
C ALA A 88 12.91 4.22 -11.30
N ILE A 89 11.80 4.48 -11.98
CA ILE A 89 10.47 3.99 -11.60
C ILE A 89 9.82 3.32 -12.80
N ARG A 90 9.21 2.16 -12.58
CA ARG A 90 8.34 1.51 -13.56
C ARG A 90 7.04 1.08 -12.90
N VAL A 91 5.92 1.46 -13.50
CA VAL A 91 4.59 1.03 -13.10
C VAL A 91 4.03 0.12 -14.17
N ARG A 92 3.68 -1.11 -13.79
CA ARG A 92 2.97 -2.06 -14.66
C ARG A 92 1.62 -2.34 -14.04
N ALA A 93 0.56 -2.18 -14.79
CA ALA A 93 -0.79 -2.38 -14.29
C ALA A 93 -1.61 -3.24 -15.26
N PRO A 94 -2.51 -4.09 -14.76
CA PRO A 94 -3.42 -4.81 -15.63
C PRO A 94 -4.43 -3.85 -16.29
N ALA A 95 -4.98 -4.23 -17.44
CA ALA A 95 -5.88 -3.37 -18.21
C ALA A 95 -7.14 -2.92 -17.46
N TRP A 96 -7.57 -3.67 -16.44
CA TRP A 96 -8.73 -3.34 -15.58
C TRP A 96 -8.38 -2.42 -14.40
N ALA A 97 -7.11 -2.06 -14.20
CA ALA A 97 -6.68 -1.17 -13.10
C ALA A 97 -5.57 -0.22 -13.58
N ARG A 98 -5.86 0.52 -14.64
CA ARG A 98 -4.91 1.46 -15.26
C ARG A 98 -4.59 2.62 -14.31
N VAL A 99 -3.34 3.04 -14.30
CA VAL A 99 -2.86 4.20 -13.52
C VAL A 99 -2.81 5.45 -14.38
N ASP A 100 -3.03 6.61 -13.77
CA ASP A 100 -2.98 7.93 -14.44
C ASP A 100 -2.09 8.93 -13.70
N HIS A 101 -1.54 8.58 -12.54
CA HIS A 101 -0.70 9.48 -11.76
C HIS A 101 0.41 8.74 -11.02
N LEU A 102 1.60 9.35 -10.98
CA LEU A 102 2.77 8.91 -10.22
C LEU A 102 3.23 10.07 -9.34
N VAL A 103 3.43 9.79 -8.05
CA VAL A 103 3.97 10.73 -7.07
C VAL A 103 5.22 10.15 -6.43
N LEU A 104 6.26 10.97 -6.32
CA LEU A 104 7.47 10.64 -5.58
C LEU A 104 7.56 11.53 -4.35
N TYR A 105 7.72 10.90 -3.19
CA TYR A 105 7.87 11.58 -1.91
C TYR A 105 9.31 11.49 -1.43
N ALA A 106 9.83 12.58 -0.88
CA ALA A 106 11.02 12.56 -0.04
C ALA A 106 10.78 13.33 1.25
N ASN A 107 11.08 12.72 2.41
CA ASN A 107 10.95 13.36 3.72
C ASN A 107 9.58 14.06 3.95
N SER A 108 8.51 13.34 3.62
CA SER A 108 7.11 13.79 3.70
C SER A 108 6.75 14.97 2.79
N GLN A 109 7.53 15.23 1.74
CA GLN A 109 7.25 16.23 0.72
C GLN A 109 7.09 15.56 -0.65
N VAL A 110 6.17 16.06 -1.47
CA VAL A 110 6.09 15.68 -2.88
C VAL A 110 7.27 16.32 -3.61
N VAL A 111 8.19 15.50 -4.12
CA VAL A 111 9.35 15.95 -4.89
C VAL A 111 9.17 15.76 -6.40
N ALA A 112 8.21 14.95 -6.81
CA ALA A 112 7.74 14.87 -8.19
C ALA A 112 6.28 14.42 -8.25
N SER A 113 5.54 14.93 -9.23
CA SER A 113 4.16 14.57 -9.53
C SER A 113 4.03 14.51 -11.06
N GLN A 114 3.72 13.35 -11.60
CA GLN A 114 3.68 13.12 -13.04
C GLN A 114 2.31 12.54 -13.42
N VAL A 115 1.67 13.16 -14.41
CA VAL A 115 0.52 12.58 -15.09
C VAL A 115 1.03 11.46 -16.00
N ILE A 116 0.44 10.28 -15.88
CA ILE A 116 0.70 9.15 -16.76
C ILE A 116 -0.28 9.25 -17.93
N PRO A 117 0.21 9.38 -19.19
CA PRO A 117 -0.66 9.39 -20.35
C PRO A 117 -1.53 8.14 -20.42
N ASP A 118 -2.77 8.28 -20.87
CA ASP A 118 -3.70 7.15 -20.95
C ASP A 118 -3.14 6.00 -21.83
N SER A 119 -2.40 6.30 -22.90
CA SER A 119 -1.72 5.27 -23.71
C SER A 119 -0.68 4.44 -22.92
N GLN A 120 -0.23 4.91 -21.77
CA GLN A 120 0.79 4.30 -20.91
C GLN A 120 0.25 3.79 -19.57
N GLY A 121 -1.06 3.88 -19.32
CA GLY A 121 -1.66 3.51 -18.02
C GLY A 121 -1.50 2.04 -17.60
N THR A 122 -1.01 1.16 -18.47
CA THR A 122 -0.66 -0.24 -18.15
C THR A 122 0.85 -0.50 -18.05
N ASP A 123 1.68 0.37 -18.62
CA ASP A 123 3.15 0.26 -18.55
C ASP A 123 3.76 1.66 -18.74
N TYR A 124 4.26 2.22 -17.63
CA TYR A 124 4.87 3.54 -17.58
C TYR A 124 6.25 3.43 -16.94
N ALA A 125 7.26 4.01 -17.58
CA ALA A 125 8.63 4.05 -17.06
C ALA A 125 9.17 5.47 -17.10
N THR A 126 9.84 5.89 -16.04
CA THR A 126 10.39 7.25 -15.91
C THR A 126 11.68 7.22 -15.08
N ARG A 127 12.47 8.28 -15.23
CA ARG A 127 13.62 8.57 -14.35
C ARG A 127 13.48 9.97 -13.81
N ILE A 128 13.62 10.11 -12.50
CA ILE A 128 13.49 11.38 -11.79
C ILE A 128 14.83 11.67 -11.11
N HIS A 129 15.47 12.75 -11.54
CA HIS A 129 16.70 13.24 -10.92
C HIS A 129 16.34 14.08 -9.69
N LEU A 130 16.94 13.76 -8.54
CA LEU A 130 16.77 14.50 -7.31
C LEU A 130 18.10 15.09 -6.84
N SER A 131 18.03 16.26 -6.22
CA SER A 131 19.14 16.87 -5.50
C SER A 131 18.75 17.02 -4.03
N LEU A 132 19.30 16.16 -3.18
CA LEU A 132 18.95 16.03 -1.77
C LEU A 132 19.99 16.74 -0.90
N ALA A 133 19.56 17.72 -0.11
CA ALA A 133 20.48 18.48 0.75
C ALA A 133 20.86 17.75 2.06
N LYS A 134 20.20 16.63 2.36
CA LYS A 134 20.34 15.87 3.60
C LYS A 134 19.81 14.47 3.41
N ASP A 135 20.13 13.61 4.37
CA ASP A 135 19.60 12.26 4.44
C ASP A 135 18.09 12.24 4.27
N SER A 136 17.67 11.34 3.40
CA SER A 136 16.30 11.31 2.93
C SER A 136 15.80 9.90 2.80
N TRP A 137 14.50 9.72 2.93
CA TRP A 137 13.82 8.52 2.46
C TRP A 137 13.02 8.89 1.23
N ILE A 138 12.92 7.96 0.28
CA ILE A 138 12.17 8.14 -0.96
C ILE A 138 11.11 7.04 -1.05
N VAL A 139 9.87 7.41 -1.37
CA VAL A 139 8.74 6.50 -1.59
C VAL A 139 8.01 6.91 -2.86
N ALA A 140 7.69 5.95 -3.73
CA ALA A 140 6.85 6.17 -4.89
C ALA A 140 5.42 5.69 -4.61
N GLU A 141 4.43 6.41 -5.16
CA GLU A 141 3.02 6.06 -5.17
C GLU A 141 2.48 6.19 -6.60
N ALA A 142 1.75 5.19 -7.08
CA ALA A 142 1.03 5.23 -8.35
C ALA A 142 -0.46 5.04 -8.10
N THR A 143 -1.29 5.88 -8.71
CA THR A 143 -2.75 5.85 -8.57
C THR A 143 -3.44 5.84 -9.93
N GLY A 144 -4.66 5.31 -9.98
CA GLY A 144 -5.60 5.52 -11.07
C GLY A 144 -6.91 6.12 -10.57
N SER A 145 -7.65 6.79 -11.45
CA SER A 145 -8.99 7.34 -11.18
C SER A 145 -10.12 6.41 -11.65
N GLY A 146 -9.81 5.45 -12.52
CA GLY A 146 -10.79 4.46 -13.00
C GLY A 146 -11.21 3.47 -11.94
N ASN A 147 -12.42 2.91 -12.07
CA ASN A 147 -12.82 1.77 -11.25
C ASN A 147 -12.03 0.51 -11.64
N MET A 148 -11.99 -0.48 -10.74
CA MET A 148 -11.30 -1.75 -10.97
C MET A 148 -12.21 -2.90 -11.45
N PHE A 149 -13.31 -2.60 -12.14
CA PHE A 149 -14.19 -3.64 -12.68
C PHE A 149 -13.46 -4.42 -13.81
N PRO A 150 -13.60 -5.76 -13.90
CA PRO A 150 -14.46 -6.64 -13.09
C PRO A 150 -13.77 -7.24 -11.85
N ALA A 151 -12.52 -6.88 -11.56
CA ALA A 151 -11.75 -7.49 -10.47
C ALA A 151 -12.29 -7.10 -9.08
N VAL A 152 -12.80 -5.88 -8.94
CA VAL A 152 -13.57 -5.46 -7.78
C VAL A 152 -14.93 -4.99 -8.25
N THR A 153 -15.98 -5.63 -7.75
CA THR A 153 -17.35 -5.24 -8.07
C THR A 153 -17.61 -3.87 -7.44
N PRO A 154 -18.04 -2.85 -8.19
CA PRO A 154 -18.56 -1.64 -7.59
C PRO A 154 -19.75 -2.03 -6.70
N THR A 155 -19.59 -2.01 -5.38
CA THR A 155 -20.76 -1.93 -4.51
C THR A 155 -21.37 -0.57 -4.79
N GLU A 156 -22.52 -0.54 -5.47
CA GLU A 156 -23.41 0.61 -5.52
C GLU A 156 -24.60 0.27 -4.63
N PHE A 157 -24.98 1.14 -3.71
CA PHE A 157 -26.42 1.27 -3.49
C PHE A 157 -26.83 2.69 -3.95
N PRO A 158 -28.08 2.93 -4.30
CA PRO A 158 -28.58 4.28 -4.55
C PRO A 158 -28.99 4.99 -3.23
N PRO A 159 -29.03 6.34 -3.19
CA PRO A 159 -29.56 7.06 -2.03
C PRO A 159 -31.05 6.75 -1.82
N LEU A 160 -31.46 6.58 -0.56
CA LEU A 160 -32.87 6.54 -0.18
C LEU A 160 -33.47 7.95 -0.40
N ASP A 161 -34.60 8.00 -1.11
CA ASP A 161 -35.33 9.24 -1.36
C ASP A 161 -35.90 9.81 -0.04
N ALA A 162 -35.42 10.98 0.38
CA ALA A 162 -35.86 11.65 1.61
C ALA A 162 -37.37 11.99 1.59
N THR A 163 -37.98 12.07 0.41
CA THR A 163 -39.43 12.26 0.30
C THR A 163 -40.23 11.03 0.76
N MET A 164 -39.67 9.82 0.70
CA MET A 164 -40.31 8.60 1.23
C MET A 164 -40.32 8.56 2.75
N ILE A 165 -39.27 9.07 3.41
CA ILE A 165 -39.17 9.12 4.87
C ILE A 165 -40.08 10.20 5.45
N ILE A 166 -40.14 11.36 4.81
CA ILE A 166 -41.04 12.46 5.23
C ILE A 166 -42.50 12.06 5.07
N LYS A 167 -42.86 11.35 3.99
CA LYS A 167 -44.21 10.79 3.82
C LYS A 167 -44.56 9.79 4.91
N ALA A 168 -43.65 8.94 5.38
CA ALA A 168 -43.93 7.94 6.42
C ALA A 168 -44.14 8.56 7.82
N LEU A 169 -43.50 9.69 8.12
CA LEU A 169 -43.62 10.37 9.41
C LEU A 169 -44.85 11.28 9.50
N SER A 170 -45.37 11.77 8.37
CA SER A 170 -46.50 12.71 8.33
C SER A 170 -47.90 12.08 8.45
N VAL A 171 -48.04 10.75 8.37
CA VAL A 171 -49.35 10.07 8.40
C VAL A 171 -49.64 9.34 9.72
N GLY A 172 -48.84 9.56 10.76
CA GLY A 172 -49.11 9.00 12.09
C GLY A 172 -48.90 7.48 12.14
N LEU A 173 -47.63 7.06 12.18
CA LEU A 173 -47.17 5.76 12.71
C LEU A 173 -48.02 4.52 12.38
N ASP A 174 -48.58 4.41 11.17
CA ASP A 174 -49.05 3.13 10.64
C ASP A 174 -47.99 2.54 9.69
N LEU A 175 -47.13 1.68 10.27
CA LEU A 175 -46.04 1.00 9.58
C LEU A 175 -46.50 -0.26 8.82
N SER A 176 -47.80 -0.60 8.85
CA SER A 176 -48.34 -1.79 8.18
C SER A 176 -48.48 -1.63 6.66
N SER A 177 -48.45 -0.38 6.17
CA SER A 177 -48.50 -0.04 4.74
C SER A 177 -47.13 0.05 4.07
N LEU A 178 -46.03 -0.04 4.83
CA LEU A 178 -44.70 -0.14 4.25
C LEU A 178 -44.50 -1.57 3.72
N PRO A 179 -44.03 -1.75 2.48
CA PRO A 179 -43.74 -3.09 1.98
C PRO A 179 -42.72 -3.74 2.93
N LEU A 180 -43.05 -4.94 3.44
CA LEU A 180 -42.24 -5.74 4.37
C LEU A 180 -40.84 -6.08 3.83
N THR A 181 -40.55 -5.67 2.60
CA THR A 181 -39.29 -5.84 1.86
C THR A 181 -38.43 -4.58 1.79
N ALA A 182 -38.81 -3.48 2.46
CA ALA A 182 -38.04 -2.24 2.45
C ALA A 182 -36.70 -2.42 3.19
N LYS A 183 -35.66 -2.84 2.45
CA LYS A 183 -34.27 -2.80 2.90
C LYS A 183 -33.85 -1.33 3.08
N LEU A 184 -33.98 -0.82 4.30
CA LEU A 184 -33.43 0.45 4.77
C LEU A 184 -31.88 0.39 4.89
N LYS A 185 -31.17 -0.02 3.83
CA LYS A 185 -29.71 0.03 3.78
C LYS A 185 -29.29 1.21 2.88
N PRO A 186 -28.78 2.31 3.44
CA PRO A 186 -28.21 3.39 2.64
C PRO A 186 -26.92 2.91 1.95
N PRO A 187 -26.49 3.61 0.90
CA PRO A 187 -25.53 3.06 -0.03
C PRO A 187 -24.07 3.14 0.39
N ARG A 188 -23.34 2.05 0.13
CA ARG A 188 -21.90 2.10 -0.17
C ARG A 188 -21.76 2.25 -1.68
N VAL A 189 -21.19 3.36 -2.15
CA VAL A 189 -20.59 3.52 -3.49
C VAL A 189 -19.11 3.76 -3.26
N HIS A 190 -18.36 2.70 -2.90
CA HIS A 190 -16.91 2.81 -2.79
C HIS A 190 -16.32 2.37 -4.12
N ILE A 191 -16.03 3.35 -4.99
CA ILE A 191 -15.24 3.08 -6.18
C ILE A 191 -13.82 2.77 -5.69
N GLN A 192 -13.45 1.50 -5.73
CA GLN A 192 -12.07 1.08 -5.50
C GLN A 192 -11.27 1.46 -6.74
N THR A 193 -10.23 2.27 -6.56
CA THR A 193 -9.36 2.71 -7.63
C THR A 193 -7.95 2.12 -7.48
N PRO A 194 -7.17 2.00 -8.57
CA PRO A 194 -5.82 1.46 -8.53
C PRO A 194 -4.89 2.28 -7.63
N LEU A 195 -4.11 1.58 -6.80
CA LEU A 195 -3.10 2.15 -5.91
C LEU A 195 -1.94 1.15 -5.78
N ALA A 196 -0.72 1.66 -5.88
CA ALA A 196 0.48 0.98 -5.42
C ALA A 196 1.42 1.97 -4.73
N ILE A 197 2.00 1.59 -3.60
CA ILE A 197 2.98 2.38 -2.85
C ILE A 197 4.15 1.50 -2.43
N THR A 198 5.37 2.00 -2.58
CA THR A 198 6.58 1.26 -2.21
C THR A 198 6.93 1.45 -0.73
N ASN A 199 7.68 0.50 -0.17
CA ASN A 199 8.53 0.83 0.97
C ASN A 199 9.69 1.76 0.56
N PRO A 200 10.36 2.41 1.53
CA PRO A 200 11.33 3.45 1.21
C PRO A 200 12.67 2.92 0.68
N ILE A 201 13.33 3.69 -0.18
CA ILE A 201 14.78 3.66 -0.33
C ILE A 201 15.37 4.76 0.57
N TRP A 202 16.40 4.43 1.34
CA TRP A 202 17.07 5.40 2.22
C TRP A 202 18.29 5.98 1.49
N ILE A 203 18.45 7.29 1.48
CA ILE A 203 19.58 8.00 0.87
C ILE A 203 20.40 8.65 1.98
N ASP A 204 21.64 8.21 2.10
CA ASP A 204 22.67 8.72 2.99
C ASP A 204 23.55 9.70 2.19
N VAL A 205 23.39 10.99 2.45
CA VAL A 205 24.02 12.06 1.66
C VAL A 205 25.42 12.39 2.18
N ASP A 206 25.66 12.23 3.48
CA ASP A 206 26.92 12.56 4.12
C ASP A 206 27.87 11.36 4.30
N GLY A 207 27.35 10.14 4.08
CA GLY A 207 28.11 8.90 4.13
C GLY A 207 28.42 8.40 5.54
N ASN A 208 27.81 8.98 6.58
CA ASN A 208 28.02 8.57 7.97
C ASN A 208 26.97 7.56 8.49
N GLY A 209 26.13 7.06 7.60
CA GLY A 209 24.97 6.23 7.90
C GLY A 209 23.72 7.09 8.01
N TRP A 210 22.65 6.66 7.34
CA TRP A 210 21.41 7.42 7.28
C TRP A 210 20.86 7.88 8.64
N THR A 211 20.52 9.17 8.70
CA THR A 211 19.90 9.85 9.84
C THR A 211 18.51 10.36 9.50
N SER A 212 17.63 10.40 10.52
CA SER A 212 16.25 10.81 10.30
C SER A 212 16.07 12.33 10.21
N PRO A 213 15.19 12.83 9.31
CA PRO A 213 14.97 14.26 9.11
C PRO A 213 14.48 15.03 10.34
N ARG A 214 13.89 14.34 11.32
CA ARG A 214 13.36 14.88 12.57
C ARG A 214 13.85 14.01 13.74
N PRO A 215 13.92 14.58 14.96
CA PRO A 215 14.25 13.80 16.15
C PRO A 215 13.28 12.64 16.37
N PRO A 216 13.75 11.51 16.93
CA PRO A 216 12.90 10.38 17.29
C PRO A 216 11.76 10.78 18.21
N LEU A 217 10.65 10.04 18.12
CA LEU A 217 9.59 10.14 19.11
C LEU A 217 10.13 9.76 20.49
N ARG A 218 9.85 10.60 21.50
CA ARG A 218 10.17 10.28 22.89
C ARG A 218 9.36 9.04 23.29
N ARG A 219 10.03 7.90 23.48
CA ARG A 219 9.39 6.72 24.08
C ARG A 219 9.24 6.98 25.57
N ALA A 220 8.02 6.82 26.09
CA ALA A 220 7.84 6.62 27.53
C ALA A 220 8.64 5.37 27.93
N PRO A 221 9.26 5.33 29.11
CA PRO A 221 9.87 4.10 29.62
C PRO A 221 8.79 3.03 29.68
N VAL A 222 8.86 2.04 28.80
CA VAL A 222 8.03 0.85 28.90
C VAL A 222 8.77 -0.07 29.86
N ALA A 223 8.13 -0.45 30.96
CA ALA A 223 8.66 -1.50 31.83
C ALA A 223 9.03 -2.71 30.95
N PRO A 224 10.13 -3.42 31.21
CA PRO A 224 10.54 -4.56 30.39
C PRO A 224 9.46 -5.65 30.48
N ALA A 225 8.48 -5.59 29.58
CA ALA A 225 7.57 -6.70 29.34
C ALA A 225 8.45 -7.78 28.70
N ARG A 226 8.63 -8.91 29.38
CA ARG A 226 9.24 -10.09 28.77
C ARG A 226 8.33 -10.46 27.60
N PRO A 227 8.73 -10.21 26.34
CA PRO A 227 7.86 -10.55 25.23
C PRO A 227 7.64 -12.07 25.30
N PRO A 228 6.42 -12.56 25.07
CA PRO A 228 6.19 -14.00 24.99
C PRO A 228 7.17 -14.57 23.97
N ASP A 229 7.68 -15.78 24.22
CA ASP A 229 8.50 -16.49 23.25
C ASP A 229 7.59 -16.97 22.11
N VAL A 230 7.30 -16.04 21.20
CA VAL A 230 6.43 -16.28 20.05
C VAL A 230 7.03 -17.36 19.15
N ARG A 231 8.37 -17.49 19.12
CA ARG A 231 9.06 -18.48 18.30
C ARG A 231 8.85 -19.88 18.86
N ALA A 232 9.09 -20.08 20.15
CA ALA A 232 8.78 -21.35 20.81
C ALA A 232 7.29 -21.72 20.68
N ARG A 233 6.37 -20.74 20.76
CA ARG A 233 4.94 -20.97 20.56
C ARG A 233 4.58 -21.34 19.12
N PHE A 234 5.23 -20.73 18.14
CA PHE A 234 5.02 -21.05 16.73
C PHE A 234 5.59 -22.41 16.37
N ASP A 235 6.79 -22.74 16.83
CA ASP A 235 7.43 -24.05 16.58
C ASP A 235 6.68 -25.19 17.29
N ALA A 236 5.91 -24.88 18.33
CA ALA A 236 5.00 -25.82 19.00
C ALA A 236 3.65 -25.99 18.29
N LEU A 237 3.36 -25.22 17.22
CA LEU A 237 2.15 -25.45 16.43
C LEU A 237 2.32 -26.76 15.63
N PRO A 238 1.29 -27.62 15.59
CA PRO A 238 1.33 -28.84 14.80
C PRO A 238 1.52 -28.49 13.32
N GLU A 239 2.41 -29.21 12.62
CA GLU A 239 2.52 -29.11 11.16
C GLU A 239 1.17 -29.47 10.55
N VAL A 240 0.55 -28.49 9.89
CA VAL A 240 -0.64 -28.73 9.08
C VAL A 240 -0.16 -29.31 7.76
N SER A 241 -0.06 -30.64 7.69
CA SER A 241 0.08 -31.33 6.40
C SER A 241 -1.21 -31.18 5.60
N PRO A 242 -1.13 -31.02 4.26
CA PRO A 242 -2.29 -30.87 3.39
C PRO A 242 -3.21 -32.10 3.37
#